data_AF-A0A2V6FNF1-F1
#
_entry.id   AF-A0A2V6FNF1-F1
#
_cell.length_a   1.000
_cell.length_b   1.000
_cell.length_c   1.000
_cell.angle_alpha   90.00
_cell.angle_beta   90.00
_cell.angle_gamma   90.00
#
_symmetry.space_group_name_H-M   'P 1'
#
loop_
_entity.id
_entity.type
_entity.pdbx_description
1 polymer ?
#
loop_
_entity_poly.entity_id
_entity_poly.type
_entity_poly.pdbx_seq_one_letter_code
_entity_poly.pdbx_strand_id
1 'polypeptide(L)'
;MKRVLLIGALSILALTAKAATFPQGEWIIVVGGPSLYQWEQYKAYPHDHWWANFVRAARLRTEQLRDGLGPDAPITWLVYKQGYIDRAKQEGQDLISLIESVRDKFNLNLVWFHSGNDVINYVNAGPMRDRMKVAGFEYFGHSNRACFMFDYSNVLDSASKAWLHENELHKINGRAFAKRAYIQSWGCHTGEEMSEKWFRATGTHMIGAIGKTQFMMEELPILTSPGGKWVTK
;
A
#
# COMPACT_ATOMS: atom_id res chain seq x y z
N MET A 1 -45.17 -45.24 -28.48
CA MET A 1 -44.31 -46.22 -27.76
C MET A 1 -42.91 -46.19 -28.37
N LYS A 2 -41.89 -45.98 -27.52
CA LYS A 2 -40.47 -46.38 -27.66
C LYS A 2 -39.66 -45.74 -28.81
N ARG A 3 -38.75 -44.77 -28.54
CA ARG A 3 -37.38 -44.86 -27.96
C ARG A 3 -36.31 -45.12 -29.03
N VAL A 4 -35.51 -44.10 -29.37
CA VAL A 4 -34.05 -44.13 -29.64
C VAL A 4 -33.58 -42.65 -29.58
N LEU A 5 -33.25 -42.04 -28.43
CA LEU A 5 -31.94 -42.00 -27.76
C LEU A 5 -30.74 -41.85 -28.72
N LEU A 6 -30.36 -40.61 -29.03
CA LEU A 6 -28.97 -40.26 -29.37
C LEU A 6 -28.48 -39.23 -28.34
N ILE A 7 -27.64 -39.71 -27.43
CA ILE A 7 -26.83 -38.93 -26.49
C ILE A 7 -25.44 -38.79 -27.12
N GLY A 8 -24.89 -37.58 -27.15
CA GLY A 8 -23.55 -37.30 -27.68
C GLY A 8 -22.96 -36.01 -27.10
N ALA A 9 -22.64 -36.07 -25.81
CA ALA A 9 -21.66 -35.27 -25.05
C ALA A 9 -21.33 -33.82 -25.50
N LEU A 10 -21.94 -32.82 -24.84
CA LEU A 10 -21.29 -31.53 -24.62
C LEU A 10 -20.25 -31.69 -23.50
N SER A 11 -18.98 -31.83 -23.87
CA SER A 11 -17.86 -31.67 -22.95
C SER A 11 -17.71 -30.18 -22.62
N ILE A 12 -18.39 -29.72 -21.56
CA ILE A 12 -18.13 -28.41 -20.97
C ILE A 12 -16.79 -28.52 -20.26
N LEU A 13 -15.71 -28.09 -20.93
CA LEU A 13 -14.46 -27.73 -20.25
C LEU A 13 -14.77 -26.51 -19.38
N ALA A 14 -15.18 -26.74 -18.15
CA ALA A 14 -15.11 -25.73 -17.11
C ALA A 14 -13.63 -25.51 -16.79
N LEU A 15 -12.99 -24.56 -17.49
CA LEU A 15 -11.81 -23.91 -16.95
C LEU A 15 -12.28 -23.20 -15.67
N THR A 16 -12.15 -23.89 -14.54
CA THR A 16 -12.18 -23.23 -13.25
C THR A 16 -10.98 -22.29 -13.25
N ALA A 17 -11.22 -21.01 -13.52
CA ALA A 17 -10.29 -19.98 -13.14
C ALA A 17 -10.04 -20.18 -11.65
N LYS A 18 -8.87 -20.72 -11.29
CA LYS A 18 -8.45 -20.76 -9.89
C LYS A 18 -8.43 -19.31 -9.45
N ALA A 19 -9.46 -18.89 -8.73
CA ALA A 19 -9.47 -17.61 -8.05
C ALA A 19 -8.15 -17.53 -7.29
N ALA A 20 -7.41 -16.44 -7.50
CA ALA A 20 -6.16 -16.23 -6.78
C ALA A 20 -6.50 -16.28 -5.29
N THR A 21 -6.07 -17.35 -4.62
CA THR A 21 -6.28 -17.51 -3.18
C THR A 21 -5.25 -16.63 -2.50
N PHE A 22 -5.70 -15.47 -2.03
CA PHE A 22 -4.87 -14.64 -1.16
C PHE A 22 -4.56 -15.43 0.12
N PRO A 23 -3.34 -15.31 0.66
CA PRO A 23 -3.03 -15.93 1.94
C PRO A 23 -3.95 -15.35 3.02
N GLN A 24 -4.38 -16.19 3.96
CA GLN A 24 -5.11 -15.72 5.13
C GLN A 24 -4.17 -14.94 6.07
N GLY A 25 -4.65 -13.84 6.62
CA GLY A 25 -3.90 -13.01 7.55
C GLY A 25 -4.35 -11.56 7.54
N GLU A 26 -3.55 -10.70 8.17
CA GLU A 26 -3.75 -9.25 8.19
C GLU A 26 -3.24 -8.62 6.90
N TRP A 27 -4.01 -7.68 6.35
CA TRP A 27 -3.56 -6.79 5.30
C TRP A 27 -3.15 -5.44 5.88
N ILE A 28 -1.89 -5.05 5.70
CA ILE A 28 -1.34 -3.79 6.19
C ILE A 28 -1.25 -2.82 5.01
N ILE A 29 -1.85 -1.65 5.16
CA ILE A 29 -1.70 -0.52 4.23
C ILE A 29 -0.96 0.60 4.96
N VAL A 30 0.21 0.98 4.45
CA VAL A 30 1.03 2.07 4.97
C VAL A 30 0.82 3.30 4.10
N VAL A 31 0.43 4.41 4.73
CA VAL A 31 0.08 5.67 4.07
C VAL A 31 1.01 6.78 4.56
N GLY A 32 1.79 7.36 3.64
CA GLY A 32 2.61 8.55 3.88
C GLY A 32 1.76 9.82 4.02
N GLY A 33 2.38 10.90 4.49
CA GLY A 33 1.77 12.22 4.53
C GLY A 33 1.98 13.00 3.23
N PRO A 34 1.04 13.89 2.87
CA PRO A 34 1.18 14.76 1.70
C PRO A 34 2.27 15.82 1.92
N SER A 35 2.89 16.28 0.84
CA SER A 35 3.68 17.51 0.83
C SER A 35 2.85 18.70 1.32
N LEU A 36 3.48 19.78 1.80
CA LEU A 36 2.77 21.02 2.15
C LEU A 36 2.69 21.99 0.97
N TYR A 37 1.59 22.73 0.87
CA TYR A 37 1.40 23.75 -0.19
C TYR A 37 2.54 24.77 -0.23
N GLN A 38 3.05 25.13 0.95
CA GLN A 38 4.15 26.08 1.08
C GLN A 38 5.42 25.66 0.31
N TRP A 39 5.62 24.36 0.05
CA TRP A 39 6.74 23.84 -0.72
C TRP A 39 6.33 23.52 -2.16
N GLU A 40 5.15 22.94 -2.33
CA GLU A 40 4.61 22.55 -3.64
C GLU A 40 4.53 23.72 -4.63
N GLN A 41 4.27 24.94 -4.16
CA GLN A 41 4.23 26.15 -4.99
C GLN A 41 5.56 26.49 -5.70
N TYR A 42 6.69 25.95 -5.23
CA TYR A 42 8.00 26.18 -5.83
C TYR A 42 8.40 25.10 -6.85
N LYS A 43 7.60 24.05 -7.00
CA LYS A 43 7.91 22.92 -7.87
C LYS A 43 7.38 23.17 -9.28
N ALA A 44 8.20 22.87 -10.30
CA ALA A 44 7.76 22.91 -11.70
C ALA A 44 6.62 21.91 -11.97
N TYR A 45 6.64 20.79 -11.26
CA TYR A 45 5.58 19.78 -11.26
C TYR A 45 5.24 19.45 -9.81
N PRO A 46 4.20 20.07 -9.24
CA PRO A 46 3.76 19.73 -7.90
C PRO A 46 3.25 18.28 -7.86
N HIS A 47 3.53 17.60 -6.76
CA HIS A 47 3.15 16.23 -6.52
C HIS A 47 1.77 16.14 -5.83
N ASP A 48 1.52 17.01 -4.84
CA ASP A 48 0.37 16.92 -3.93
C ASP A 48 -0.53 18.16 -3.95
N HIS A 49 -1.25 18.29 -5.06
CA HIS A 49 -2.32 19.27 -5.20
C HIS A 49 -3.51 19.03 -4.26
N TRP A 50 -3.70 17.79 -3.80
CA TRP A 50 -4.80 17.41 -2.93
C TRP A 50 -4.30 16.61 -1.73
N TRP A 51 -4.73 17.01 -0.52
CA TRP A 51 -4.30 16.37 0.72
C TRP A 51 -4.56 14.86 0.77
N ALA A 52 -5.60 14.39 0.08
CA ALA A 52 -6.05 13.02 0.19
C ALA A 52 -5.44 12.09 -0.87
N ASN A 53 -4.47 12.52 -1.70
CA ASN A 53 -3.87 11.69 -2.75
C ASN A 53 -3.60 10.24 -2.30
N PHE A 54 -2.87 10.08 -1.19
CA PHE A 54 -2.51 8.76 -0.66
C PHE A 54 -3.66 8.06 0.05
N VAL A 55 -4.43 8.79 0.87
CA VAL A 55 -5.62 8.26 1.58
C VAL A 55 -6.69 7.79 0.60
N ARG A 56 -6.87 8.46 -0.53
CA ARG A 56 -7.81 8.10 -1.59
C ARG A 56 -7.41 6.78 -2.23
N ALA A 57 -6.14 6.64 -2.62
CA ALA A 57 -5.64 5.39 -3.18
C ALA A 57 -5.74 4.23 -2.16
N ALA A 58 -5.37 4.47 -0.90
CA ALA A 58 -5.54 3.50 0.18
C ALA A 58 -7.00 3.10 0.39
N ARG A 59 -7.93 4.05 0.28
CA ARG A 59 -9.38 3.79 0.35
C ARG A 59 -9.85 2.94 -0.82
N LEU A 60 -9.49 3.28 -2.06
CA LEU A 60 -9.83 2.48 -3.24
C LEU A 60 -9.31 1.05 -3.10
N ARG A 61 -8.07 0.91 -2.61
CA ARG A 61 -7.50 -0.41 -2.35
C ARG A 61 -8.25 -1.17 -1.26
N THR A 62 -8.67 -0.48 -0.21
CA THR A 62 -9.47 -1.07 0.87
C THR A 62 -10.82 -1.58 0.37
N GLU A 63 -11.49 -0.84 -0.53
CA GLU A 63 -12.73 -1.29 -1.19
C GLU A 63 -12.48 -2.60 -1.96
N GLN A 64 -11.44 -2.65 -2.80
CA GLN A 64 -11.07 -3.87 -3.53
C GLN A 64 -10.72 -5.05 -2.62
N LEU A 65 -10.07 -4.80 -1.48
CA LEU A 65 -9.75 -5.81 -0.49
C LEU A 65 -10.99 -6.34 0.21
N ARG A 66 -11.93 -5.47 0.55
CA ARG A 66 -13.23 -5.88 1.13
C ARG A 66 -14.02 -6.74 0.14
N ASP A 67 -14.01 -6.36 -1.14
CA ASP A 67 -14.66 -7.15 -2.20
C ASP A 67 -13.99 -8.52 -2.40
N GLY A 68 -12.66 -8.58 -2.34
CA GLY A 68 -11.91 -9.81 -2.59
C GLY A 68 -11.71 -10.74 -1.39
N LEU A 69 -11.62 -10.20 -0.17
CA LEU A 69 -11.32 -10.94 1.07
C LEU A 69 -12.53 -11.06 2.00
N GLY A 70 -13.58 -10.28 1.76
CA GLY A 70 -14.78 -10.22 2.58
C GLY A 70 -14.82 -9.04 3.56
N PRO A 71 -16.02 -8.76 4.12
CA PRO A 71 -16.26 -7.59 4.98
C PRO A 71 -15.44 -7.62 6.28
N ASP A 72 -15.15 -8.80 6.80
CA ASP A 72 -14.47 -8.99 8.10
C ASP A 72 -12.95 -9.21 7.98
N ALA A 73 -12.38 -9.05 6.78
CA ALA A 73 -10.93 -9.24 6.60
C ALA A 73 -10.13 -8.30 7.54
N PRO A 74 -9.11 -8.76 8.26
CA PRO A 74 -8.33 -7.88 9.12
C PRO A 74 -7.50 -6.91 8.26
N ILE A 75 -7.89 -5.65 8.22
CA ILE A 75 -7.17 -4.60 7.48
C ILE A 75 -6.71 -3.53 8.47
N THR A 76 -5.41 -3.27 8.46
CA THR A 76 -4.79 -2.19 9.23
C THR A 76 -4.31 -1.09 8.30
N TRP A 77 -4.63 0.15 8.67
CA TRP A 77 -3.99 1.33 8.11
C TRP A 77 -2.94 1.86 9.07
N LEU A 78 -1.68 1.87 8.65
CA LEU A 78 -0.62 2.64 9.29
C LEU A 78 -0.55 3.99 8.59
N VAL A 79 -0.95 5.07 9.23
CA VAL A 79 -0.96 6.41 8.62
C VAL A 79 0.02 7.34 9.33
N TYR A 80 0.86 8.05 8.55
CA TYR A 80 1.81 9.01 9.10
C TYR A 80 1.06 10.26 9.59
N LYS A 81 0.85 10.36 10.90
CA LYS A 81 -0.07 11.35 11.49
C LYS A 81 0.35 12.80 11.26
N GLN A 82 1.63 13.07 11.46
CA GLN A 82 2.15 14.44 11.48
C GLN A 82 1.93 15.17 10.14
N GLY A 83 2.07 14.45 9.02
CA GLY A 83 1.86 15.03 7.69
C GLY A 83 0.44 15.57 7.49
N TYR A 84 -0.56 14.86 8.02
CA TYR A 84 -1.96 15.29 7.96
C TYR A 84 -2.29 16.40 8.97
N ILE A 85 -1.65 16.41 10.15
CA ILE A 85 -1.76 17.53 11.10
C ILE A 85 -1.26 18.83 10.47
N ASP A 86 -0.10 18.78 9.79
CA ASP A 86 0.50 19.99 9.22
C ASP A 86 -0.25 20.44 7.96
N ARG A 87 -0.68 19.51 7.11
CA ARG A 87 -1.51 19.85 5.95
C ARG A 87 -2.89 20.39 6.35
N ALA A 88 -3.50 19.87 7.41
CA ALA A 88 -4.80 20.34 7.92
C ALA A 88 -4.82 21.86 8.22
N LYS A 89 -3.71 22.40 8.73
CA LYS A 89 -3.56 23.84 9.00
C LYS A 89 -3.67 24.68 7.73
N GLN A 90 -3.22 24.15 6.59
CA GLN A 90 -3.25 24.84 5.30
C GLN A 90 -4.59 24.64 4.58
N GLU A 91 -5.23 23.48 4.74
CA GLU A 91 -6.56 23.20 4.18
C GLU A 91 -7.70 23.88 4.96
N GLY A 92 -7.47 24.26 6.23
CA GLY A 92 -8.53 24.78 7.09
C GLY A 92 -9.60 23.73 7.43
N GLN A 93 -9.24 22.45 7.38
CA GLN A 93 -10.14 21.30 7.56
C GLN A 93 -9.53 20.26 8.50
N ASP A 94 -10.35 19.61 9.31
CA ASP A 94 -9.92 18.51 10.18
C ASP A 94 -9.69 17.22 9.38
N LEU A 95 -8.49 17.08 8.83
CA LEU A 95 -8.10 15.90 8.05
C LEU A 95 -8.04 14.62 8.88
N ILE A 96 -7.78 14.73 10.19
CA ILE A 96 -7.71 13.56 11.08
C ILE A 96 -9.10 12.95 11.22
N SER A 97 -10.11 13.76 11.51
CA SER A 97 -11.51 13.31 11.56
C SER A 97 -11.98 12.70 10.23
N LEU A 98 -11.55 13.24 9.09
CA LEU A 98 -11.88 12.66 7.79
C LEU A 98 -11.26 11.27 7.60
N ILE A 99 -10.00 11.06 8.00
CA ILE A 99 -9.35 9.74 7.93
C ILE A 99 -10.04 8.76 8.88
N GLU A 100 -10.40 9.20 10.09
CA GLU A 100 -11.17 8.39 11.04
C GLU A 100 -12.55 8.00 10.50
N SER A 101 -13.21 8.88 9.74
CA SER A 101 -14.47 8.52 9.07
C SER A 101 -14.31 7.37 8.06
N VAL A 102 -13.14 7.28 7.39
CA VAL A 102 -12.83 6.15 6.49
C VAL A 102 -12.56 4.88 7.31
N ARG A 103 -11.84 4.99 8.43
CA ARG A 103 -11.66 3.89 9.39
C ARG A 103 -13.01 3.32 9.81
N ASP A 104 -13.94 4.17 10.22
CA ASP A 104 -15.25 3.75 10.73
C ASP A 104 -16.10 3.11 9.64
N LYS A 105 -16.12 3.70 8.44
CA LYS A 105 -16.84 3.16 7.29
C LYS A 105 -16.40 1.75 6.89
N PHE A 106 -15.10 1.46 6.98
CA PHE A 106 -14.52 0.19 6.52
C PHE A 106 -14.11 -0.76 7.65
N ASN A 107 -14.44 -0.40 8.90
CA ASN A 107 -14.04 -1.14 10.12
C ASN A 107 -12.55 -1.48 10.10
N LEU A 108 -11.71 -0.46 9.97
CA LEU A 108 -10.25 -0.60 9.89
C LEU A 108 -9.63 -0.51 11.28
N ASN A 109 -8.53 -1.23 11.48
CA ASN A 109 -7.61 -0.91 12.56
C ASN A 109 -6.72 0.26 12.10
N LEU A 110 -6.96 1.47 12.62
CA LEU A 110 -6.16 2.65 12.29
C LEU A 110 -5.08 2.85 13.33
N VAL A 111 -3.83 2.84 12.89
CA VAL A 111 -2.66 3.10 13.72
C VAL A 111 -1.93 4.32 13.18
N TRP A 112 -1.79 5.31 14.04
CA TRP A 112 -0.99 6.49 13.76
C TRP A 112 0.48 6.19 14.05
N PHE A 113 1.35 6.37 13.06
CA PHE A 113 2.78 6.18 13.22
C PHE A 113 3.57 7.48 12.97
N HIS A 114 4.80 7.53 13.47
CA HIS A 114 5.65 8.73 13.44
C HIS A 114 7.05 8.45 12.87
N SER A 115 7.45 7.18 12.72
CA SER A 115 8.77 6.82 12.19
C SER A 115 8.77 5.49 11.44
N GLY A 116 9.84 5.22 10.67
CA GLY A 116 10.05 3.90 10.07
C GLY A 116 10.18 2.77 11.09
N ASN A 117 10.71 3.05 12.29
CA ASN A 117 10.76 2.07 13.37
C ASN A 117 9.36 1.67 13.85
N ASP A 118 8.38 2.58 13.87
CA ASP A 118 7.00 2.24 14.23
C ASP A 118 6.39 1.25 13.22
N VAL A 119 6.66 1.46 11.92
CA VAL A 119 6.23 0.54 10.86
C VAL A 119 6.88 -0.83 11.04
N ILE A 120 8.21 -0.87 11.25
CA ILE A 120 8.95 -2.12 11.51
C ILE A 120 8.38 -2.83 12.75
N ASN A 121 8.18 -2.10 13.84
CA ASN A 121 7.67 -2.64 15.10
C ASN A 121 6.26 -3.21 14.91
N TYR A 122 5.38 -2.52 14.18
CA TYR A 122 4.04 -3.01 13.90
C TYR A 122 4.05 -4.28 13.03
N VAL A 123 4.90 -4.31 11.99
CA VAL A 123 5.07 -5.52 11.17
C VAL A 123 5.57 -6.68 12.03
N ASN A 124 6.54 -6.44 12.90
CA ASN A 124 7.16 -7.48 13.72
C ASN A 124 6.27 -7.98 14.88
N ALA A 125 5.50 -7.09 15.49
CA ALA A 125 4.85 -7.31 16.78
C ALA A 125 3.36 -6.92 16.81
N GLY A 126 2.73 -6.68 15.66
CA GLY A 126 1.29 -6.43 15.58
C GLY A 126 0.44 -7.60 16.12
N PRO A 127 -0.89 -7.47 16.11
CA PRO A 127 -1.76 -8.38 16.86
C PRO A 127 -1.53 -9.85 16.50
N MET A 128 -1.12 -10.64 17.50
CA MET A 128 -0.97 -12.09 17.41
C MET A 128 -0.12 -12.59 16.22
N ARG A 129 1.08 -12.03 15.96
CA ARG A 129 1.94 -12.46 14.82
C ARG A 129 2.24 -13.95 14.72
N ASP A 130 2.10 -14.70 15.81
CA ASP A 130 2.21 -16.16 15.81
C ASP A 130 1.00 -16.87 15.19
N ARG A 131 -0.17 -16.22 15.18
CA ARG A 131 -1.45 -16.76 14.70
C ARG A 131 -2.00 -16.01 13.48
N MET A 132 -1.74 -14.71 13.38
CA MET A 132 -2.16 -13.83 12.30
C MET A 132 -0.92 -13.21 11.65
N LYS A 133 -0.51 -13.84 10.55
CA LYS A 133 0.60 -13.37 9.72
C LYS A 133 0.17 -12.19 8.85
N VAL A 134 1.14 -11.42 8.36
CA VAL A 134 0.92 -10.39 7.36
C VAL A 134 0.69 -11.07 6.01
N ALA A 135 -0.56 -11.07 5.56
CA ALA A 135 -0.97 -11.60 4.27
C ALA A 135 -0.76 -10.61 3.13
N GLY A 136 -0.83 -9.31 3.44
CA GLY A 136 -0.53 -8.25 2.49
C GLY A 136 0.14 -7.06 3.16
N PHE A 137 1.05 -6.40 2.44
CA PHE A 137 1.69 -5.15 2.84
C PHE A 137 1.76 -4.23 1.63
N GLU A 138 1.08 -3.09 1.69
CA GLU A 138 1.06 -2.12 0.61
C GLU A 138 1.47 -0.73 1.09
N TYR A 139 2.30 -0.03 0.31
CA TYR A 139 2.73 1.33 0.61
C TYR A 139 2.17 2.34 -0.40
N PHE A 140 1.53 3.39 0.11
CA PHE A 140 1.05 4.55 -0.64
C PHE A 140 1.70 5.82 -0.10
N GLY A 141 2.57 6.43 -0.89
CA GLY A 141 3.25 7.67 -0.54
C GLY A 141 4.40 7.98 -1.48
N HIS A 142 5.17 9.00 -1.11
CA HIS A 142 6.38 9.39 -1.82
C HIS A 142 7.49 8.36 -1.62
N SER A 143 8.27 8.11 -2.66
CA SER A 143 9.44 7.24 -2.55
C SER A 143 10.48 7.58 -3.61
N ASN A 144 11.68 7.09 -3.36
CA ASN A 144 12.71 6.94 -4.38
C ASN A 144 13.11 5.46 -4.45
N ARG A 145 14.21 5.17 -5.15
CA ARG A 145 14.71 3.79 -5.27
C ARG A 145 15.02 3.08 -3.94
N ALA A 146 15.31 3.82 -2.86
CA ALA A 146 15.87 3.29 -1.62
C ALA A 146 15.01 3.54 -0.36
N CYS A 147 13.94 4.33 -0.44
CA CYS A 147 13.18 4.77 0.73
C CYS A 147 11.68 4.90 0.46
N PHE A 148 10.88 4.46 1.43
CA PHE A 148 9.54 5.01 1.65
C PHE A 148 9.69 6.32 2.41
N MET A 149 9.17 7.43 1.88
CA MET A 149 9.27 8.75 2.48
C MET A 149 7.91 9.14 3.06
N PHE A 150 7.81 9.19 4.38
CA PHE A 150 6.53 9.39 5.06
C PHE A 150 6.14 10.86 5.18
N ASP A 151 7.09 11.78 5.03
CA ASP A 151 6.89 13.22 5.22
C ASP A 151 7.59 14.07 4.14
N TYR A 152 7.68 13.54 2.92
CA TYR A 152 8.37 14.23 1.83
C TYR A 152 7.77 15.62 1.60
N SER A 153 8.63 16.64 1.51
CA SER A 153 8.25 18.05 1.42
C SER A 153 7.22 18.45 2.48
N ASN A 154 7.36 17.95 3.70
CA ASN A 154 6.55 18.37 4.85
C ASN A 154 7.30 19.43 5.68
N VAL A 155 8.54 19.14 6.09
CA VAL A 155 9.36 20.08 6.87
C VAL A 155 10.32 20.91 6.01
N LEU A 156 10.91 20.30 4.98
CA LEU A 156 11.90 20.90 4.08
C LEU A 156 11.53 20.57 2.64
N ASP A 157 11.67 21.54 1.73
CA ASP A 157 11.38 21.29 0.31
C ASP A 157 12.25 20.16 -0.24
N SER A 158 11.59 19.25 -0.96
CA SER A 158 12.21 18.14 -1.67
C SER A 158 13.02 17.17 -0.78
N ALA A 159 12.70 17.11 0.52
CA ALA A 159 13.34 16.21 1.49
C ALA A 159 12.32 15.57 2.45
N SER A 160 12.75 14.53 3.15
CA SER A 160 11.96 13.78 4.14
C SER A 160 12.75 13.67 5.44
N LYS A 161 12.10 13.85 6.60
CA LYS A 161 12.66 13.65 7.94
C LYS A 161 12.18 12.36 8.62
N ALA A 162 11.14 11.73 8.08
CA ALA A 162 10.62 10.44 8.51
C ALA A 162 10.53 9.51 7.30
N TRP A 163 11.34 8.45 7.30
CA TRP A 163 11.41 7.50 6.21
C TRP A 163 11.62 6.07 6.73
N LEU A 164 11.47 5.08 5.85
CA LEU A 164 11.96 3.71 6.03
C LEU A 164 12.98 3.44 4.92
N HIS A 165 14.25 3.41 5.28
CA HIS A 165 15.35 3.19 4.34
C HIS A 165 15.55 1.69 4.10
N GLU A 166 15.93 1.29 2.90
CA GLU A 166 16.17 -0.12 2.55
C GLU A 166 17.20 -0.81 3.45
N ASN A 167 18.23 -0.08 3.90
CA ASN A 167 19.21 -0.53 4.89
C ASN A 167 18.61 -0.90 6.24
N GLU A 168 17.39 -0.48 6.57
CA GLU A 168 16.71 -0.83 7.81
C GLU A 168 15.78 -2.03 7.68
N LEU A 169 15.55 -2.51 6.45
CA LEU A 169 14.65 -3.64 6.20
C LEU A 169 15.10 -4.92 6.89
N HIS A 170 16.39 -5.09 7.17
CA HIS A 170 16.92 -6.22 7.95
C HIS A 170 16.35 -6.30 9.37
N LYS A 171 15.76 -5.22 9.89
CA LYS A 171 15.06 -5.19 11.18
C LYS A 171 13.66 -5.80 11.09
N ILE A 172 13.12 -6.01 9.89
CA ILE A 172 11.81 -6.64 9.68
C ILE A 172 11.99 -8.17 9.78
N ASN A 173 11.19 -8.78 10.66
CA ASN A 173 11.16 -10.22 10.83
C ASN A 173 10.38 -10.87 9.68
N GLY A 174 11.08 -11.49 8.73
CA GLY A 174 10.46 -12.21 7.61
C GLY A 174 9.42 -13.27 8.04
N ARG A 175 9.54 -13.85 9.24
CA ARG A 175 8.56 -14.81 9.79
C ARG A 175 7.23 -14.17 10.19
N ALA A 176 7.13 -12.84 10.17
CA ALA A 176 5.87 -12.13 10.36
C ALA A 176 4.94 -12.28 9.15
N PHE A 177 5.48 -12.55 7.96
CA PHE A 177 4.71 -12.67 6.73
C PHE A 177 4.13 -14.07 6.53
N ALA A 178 2.95 -14.12 5.91
CA ALA A 178 2.34 -15.36 5.47
C ALA A 178 3.13 -15.91 4.29
N LYS A 179 3.05 -17.22 4.07
CA LYS A 179 3.58 -17.83 2.85
C LYS A 179 2.87 -17.21 1.65
N ARG A 180 3.62 -16.64 0.70
CA ARG A 180 3.11 -15.93 -0.49
C ARG A 180 2.36 -14.64 -0.16
N ALA A 181 2.73 -13.95 0.92
CA ALA A 181 2.22 -12.60 1.22
C ALA A 181 2.35 -11.67 0.00
N TYR A 182 1.33 -10.85 -0.23
CA TYR A 182 1.30 -9.86 -1.30
C TYR A 182 1.98 -8.58 -0.83
N ILE A 183 3.10 -8.20 -1.44
CA ILE A 183 3.82 -6.98 -1.06
C ILE A 183 3.91 -6.04 -2.26
N GLN A 184 3.46 -4.80 -2.12
CA GLN A 184 3.58 -3.80 -3.17
C GLN A 184 3.85 -2.40 -2.64
N SER A 185 4.82 -1.72 -3.24
CA SER A 185 4.94 -0.27 -3.16
C SER A 185 4.30 0.37 -4.38
N TRP A 186 3.40 1.32 -4.17
CA TRP A 186 2.78 2.14 -5.21
C TRP A 186 3.52 3.46 -5.49
N GLY A 187 4.63 3.68 -4.78
CA GLY A 187 5.47 4.85 -4.94
C GLY A 187 6.50 4.71 -6.07
N CYS A 188 6.98 5.86 -6.54
CA CYS A 188 7.98 5.97 -7.59
C CYS A 188 9.28 5.19 -7.28
N HIS A 189 9.90 4.62 -8.32
CA HIS A 189 11.27 4.08 -8.36
C HIS A 189 11.61 2.92 -7.41
N THR A 190 10.69 2.45 -6.56
CA THR A 190 10.97 1.40 -5.56
C THR A 190 11.40 0.05 -6.16
N GLY A 191 11.03 -0.24 -7.40
CA GLY A 191 11.46 -1.44 -8.14
C GLY A 191 12.90 -1.37 -8.67
N GLU A 192 13.55 -0.21 -8.57
CA GLU A 192 14.93 -0.03 -9.03
C GLU A 192 15.94 -0.63 -8.04
N GLU A 193 15.67 -0.57 -6.73
CA GLU A 193 16.58 -1.07 -5.67
C GLU A 193 15.83 -1.68 -4.47
N MET A 194 14.86 -0.98 -3.90
CA MET A 194 14.16 -1.38 -2.66
C MET A 194 13.48 -2.74 -2.73
N SER A 195 12.89 -3.12 -3.88
CA SER A 195 12.29 -4.46 -4.06
C SER A 195 13.27 -5.61 -3.82
N GLU A 196 14.50 -5.49 -4.33
CA GLU A 196 15.52 -6.52 -4.16
C GLU A 196 16.01 -6.57 -2.72
N LYS A 197 16.22 -5.40 -2.09
CA LYS A 197 16.62 -5.31 -0.69
C LYS A 197 15.54 -5.83 0.26
N TRP A 198 14.27 -5.61 -0.06
CA TRP A 198 13.14 -6.18 0.66
C TRP A 198 13.18 -7.70 0.63
N PHE A 199 13.37 -8.31 -0.55
CA PHE A 199 13.46 -9.77 -0.68
C PHE A 199 14.61 -10.34 0.13
N ARG A 200 15.81 -9.72 0.05
CA ARG A 200 16.98 -10.14 0.83
C ARG A 200 16.75 -10.08 2.33
N ALA A 201 16.00 -9.08 2.81
CA ALA A 201 15.74 -8.89 4.23
C ALA A 201 14.62 -9.79 4.78
N THR A 202 13.56 -10.01 4.01
CA THR A 202 12.30 -10.61 4.52
C THR A 202 12.00 -11.99 3.92
N GLY A 203 12.59 -12.34 2.78
CA GLY A 203 12.26 -13.53 2.01
C GLY A 203 10.93 -13.46 1.26
N THR A 204 10.23 -12.32 1.26
CA THR A 204 9.02 -12.08 0.44
C THR A 204 9.35 -11.13 -0.70
N HIS A 205 8.70 -11.27 -1.85
CA HIS A 205 8.96 -10.37 -2.98
C HIS A 205 8.06 -9.15 -2.92
N MET A 206 8.63 -7.96 -3.13
CA MET A 206 7.90 -6.71 -3.25
C MET A 206 7.79 -6.27 -4.70
N ILE A 207 6.56 -6.02 -5.14
CA ILE A 207 6.26 -5.33 -6.40
C ILE A 207 6.61 -3.85 -6.22
N GLY A 208 7.44 -3.31 -7.11
CA GLY A 208 7.82 -1.89 -7.09
C GLY A 208 7.88 -1.31 -8.50
N ALA A 209 7.79 0.02 -8.60
CA ALA A 209 7.85 0.73 -9.86
C ALA A 209 9.30 0.94 -10.33
N ILE A 210 9.58 0.68 -11.61
CA ILE A 210 10.67 1.33 -12.33
C ILE A 210 10.09 2.60 -12.95
N GLY A 211 10.65 3.76 -12.60
CA GLY A 211 10.11 5.06 -13.01
C GLY A 211 9.08 5.68 -12.04
N LYS A 212 8.49 6.79 -12.49
CA LYS A 212 7.50 7.58 -11.75
C LYS A 212 6.11 6.94 -11.78
N THR A 213 5.41 7.11 -10.66
CA THR A 213 3.98 6.82 -10.52
C THR A 213 3.18 8.10 -10.39
N GLN A 214 1.89 8.04 -10.72
CA GLN A 214 0.93 9.12 -10.51
C GLN A 214 -0.26 8.59 -9.75
N PHE A 215 -0.63 9.29 -8.68
CA PHE A 215 -1.84 9.00 -7.92
C PHE A 215 -3.05 9.57 -8.67
N MET A 216 -4.09 8.75 -8.78
CA MET A 216 -5.31 9.02 -9.55
C MET A 216 -6.52 9.12 -8.62
N MET A 217 -7.60 9.74 -9.09
CA MET A 217 -8.83 9.93 -8.31
C MET A 217 -9.72 8.68 -8.26
N GLU A 218 -9.71 7.90 -9.35
CA GLU A 218 -10.68 6.83 -9.61
C GLU A 218 -10.02 5.45 -9.74
N GLU A 219 -8.69 5.40 -9.74
CA GLU A 219 -7.92 4.15 -9.87
C GLU A 219 -6.69 4.16 -8.96
N LEU A 220 -6.06 2.99 -8.83
CA LEU A 220 -4.79 2.86 -8.14
C LEU A 220 -3.67 3.55 -8.94
N PRO A 221 -2.54 3.90 -8.31
CA PRO A 221 -1.49 4.66 -8.98
C PRO A 221 -1.00 4.01 -10.28
N ILE A 222 -0.81 4.84 -11.31
CA ILE A 222 -0.37 4.42 -12.66
C ILE A 222 1.09 4.79 -12.89
N LEU A 223 1.75 4.13 -13.84
CA LEU A 223 3.10 4.48 -14.29
C LEU A 223 3.03 5.59 -15.34
N THR A 224 3.87 6.61 -15.19
CA THR A 224 3.89 7.76 -16.12
C THR A 224 5.21 7.93 -16.87
N SER A 225 6.26 7.21 -16.47
CA SER A 225 7.55 7.27 -17.17
C SER A 225 7.54 6.44 -18.44
N PRO A 226 8.16 6.92 -19.54
CA PRO A 226 8.41 6.09 -20.72
C PRO A 226 9.19 4.83 -20.34
N GLY A 227 8.67 3.65 -20.71
CA GLY A 227 9.25 2.36 -20.35
C GLY A 227 9.09 1.97 -18.87
N GLY A 228 8.29 2.71 -18.10
CA GLY A 228 7.96 2.38 -16.72
C GLY A 228 7.23 1.04 -16.63
N LYS A 229 7.52 0.27 -15.58
CA LYS A 229 6.92 -1.05 -15.34
C LYS A 229 6.94 -1.42 -13.87
N TRP A 230 5.96 -2.22 -13.47
CA TRP A 230 5.96 -2.90 -12.18
C TRP A 230 6.86 -4.12 -12.25
N VAL A 231 7.79 -4.26 -11.32
CA VAL A 231 8.73 -5.39 -11.26
C VAL A 231 8.68 -6.07 -9.92
N THR A 232 8.98 -7.37 -9.94
CA THR A 232 9.21 -8.21 -8.78
C THR A 232 10.63 -8.73 -8.92
N LYS A 233 11.55 -8.21 -8.10
CA LYS A 233 12.96 -8.62 -8.09
C LYS A 233 13.27 -9.46 -6.87
#